data_AF-A0A925HEA8-F1
#
_entry.id   AF-A0A925HEA8-F1
#
_cell.length_a   1.000
_cell.length_b   1.000
_cell.length_c   1.000
_cell.angle_alpha   90.00
_cell.angle_beta   90.00
_cell.angle_gamma   90.00
#
_symmetry.space_group_name_H-M   'P 1'
#
loop_
_entity.id
_entity.type
_entity.pdbx_description
1 polymer ?
#
loop_
_entity_poly.entity_id
_entity_poly.type
_entity_poly.pdbx_seq_one_letter_code
_entity_poly.pdbx_strand_id
1 'polypeptide(L)' 'MEDLIQRLMAEGLTEPQAYKAIEVIKNFTKEKFPMFGGAIDSLFDKYQSKENDDFLD' A
#
# COMPACT_ATOMS: atom_id res chain seq x y z
N MET A 1 -6.93 2.96 -0.89
CA MET A 1 -5.58 2.82 -1.47
C MET A 1 -5.49 3.42 -2.85
N GLU A 2 -6.48 3.24 -3.70
CA GLU A 2 -6.51 3.84 -5.03
C GLU A 2 -6.37 5.38 -5.03
N ASP A 3 -7.08 6.10 -4.15
CA ASP A 3 -6.88 7.55 -3.94
C ASP A 3 -5.44 7.90 -3.54
N LEU A 4 -4.78 7.06 -2.72
CA LEU A 4 -3.39 7.28 -2.32
C LEU A 4 -2.42 7.02 -3.49
N ILE A 5 -2.66 6.00 -4.30
CA ILE A 5 -1.88 5.71 -5.51
C ILE A 5 -2.01 6.87 -6.49
N GLN A 6 -3.21 7.36 -6.73
CA GLN A 6 -3.44 8.51 -7.61
C GLN A 6 -2.73 9.78 -7.12
N ARG A 7 -2.76 10.04 -5.80
CA ARG A 7 -1.98 11.15 -5.21
C ARG A 7 -0.48 10.98 -5.42
N LEU A 8 0.06 9.79 -5.18
CA LEU A 8 1.48 9.51 -5.39
C LEU A 8 1.88 9.67 -6.87
N MET A 9 1.02 9.23 -7.79
CA MET A 9 1.26 9.43 -9.22
C MET A 9 1.17 10.90 -9.65
N ALA A 10 0.27 11.67 -9.05
CA ALA A 10 0.19 13.12 -9.27
C ALA A 10 1.46 13.86 -8.81
N GLU A 11 2.19 13.32 -7.85
CA GLU A 11 3.52 13.81 -7.42
C GLU A 11 4.67 13.32 -8.34
N GLY A 12 4.36 12.63 -9.43
CA GLY A 12 5.32 12.24 -10.47
C GLY A 12 5.86 10.82 -10.35
N LEU A 13 5.31 9.98 -9.46
CA LEU A 13 5.66 8.56 -9.41
C LEU A 13 4.94 7.79 -10.53
N THR A 14 5.60 6.78 -11.08
CA THR A 14 4.89 5.77 -11.87
C THR A 14 4.02 4.91 -10.95
N GLU A 15 3.01 4.27 -11.51
CA GLU A 15 2.14 3.36 -10.76
C GLU A 15 2.93 2.27 -9.99
N PRO A 16 3.89 1.54 -10.59
CA PRO A 16 4.75 0.62 -9.84
C PRO A 16 5.57 1.28 -8.70
N GLN A 17 6.02 2.52 -8.89
CA GLN A 17 6.73 3.27 -7.85
C GLN A 17 5.80 3.66 -6.70
N ALA A 18 4.55 4.02 -6.99
CA ALA A 18 3.55 4.34 -5.97
C ALA A 18 3.26 3.11 -5.08
N TYR A 19 3.05 1.93 -5.68
CA TYR A 19 2.93 0.68 -4.95
C TYR A 19 4.14 0.40 -4.07
N LYS A 20 5.35 0.59 -4.61
CA LYS A 20 6.58 0.37 -3.84
C LYS A 20 6.72 1.36 -2.68
N ALA A 21 6.37 2.62 -2.89
CA ALA A 21 6.40 3.65 -1.84
C ALA A 21 5.46 3.29 -0.68
N ILE A 22 4.26 2.82 -1.00
CA ILE A 22 3.28 2.33 -0.04
C ILE A 22 3.83 1.16 0.79
N GLU A 23 4.48 0.18 0.14
CA GLU A 23 5.11 -0.95 0.82
C GLU A 23 6.21 -0.52 1.79
N VAL A 24 7.07 0.42 1.35
CA VAL A 24 8.14 1.00 2.19
C VAL A 24 7.54 1.69 3.41
N ILE A 25 6.47 2.48 3.24
CA ILE A 25 5.76 3.15 4.33
C ILE A 25 5.15 2.12 5.30
N LYS A 26 4.45 1.09 4.80
CA LYS A 26 3.89 0.00 5.62
C LYS A 26 4.97 -0.60 6.52
N ASN A 27 6.11 -0.98 5.92
CA ASN A 27 7.20 -1.62 6.65
C ASN A 27 7.85 -0.68 7.66
N PHE A 28 8.09 0.58 7.27
CA PHE A 28 8.65 1.59 8.15
C PHE A 28 7.73 1.87 9.36
N THR A 29 6.43 2.03 9.13
CA THR A 29 5.46 2.26 10.21
C THR A 29 5.37 1.07 11.16
N LYS A 30 5.43 -0.17 10.65
CA LYS A 30 5.48 -1.37 11.51
C LYS A 30 6.73 -1.42 12.38
N GLU A 31 7.88 -1.03 11.83
CA GLU A 31 9.13 -0.97 12.59
C GLU A 31 9.06 0.08 13.71
N LYS A 32 8.52 1.27 13.42
CA LYS A 32 8.44 2.36 14.40
C LYS A 32 7.30 2.20 15.41
N PHE A 33 6.23 1.51 15.03
CA PHE A 33 5.04 1.33 15.85
C PHE A 33 4.63 -0.15 15.93
N PRO A 34 5.47 -1.03 16.50
CA PRO A 34 5.24 -2.47 16.50
C PRO A 34 3.96 -2.89 17.22
N MET A 35 3.51 -2.11 18.21
CA MET A 35 2.25 -2.35 18.93
C MET A 35 1.02 -2.28 18.00
N PHE A 36 1.11 -1.57 16.86
CA PHE A 36 0.04 -1.47 15.88
C PHE A 36 0.25 -2.37 14.65
N GLY A 37 1.25 -3.26 14.67
CA GLY A 37 1.63 -4.08 13.51
C GLY A 37 0.47 -4.85 12.89
N GLY A 38 -0.34 -5.55 13.69
CA GLY A 38 -1.49 -6.30 13.19
C GLY A 38 -2.61 -5.43 12.61
N ALA A 39 -2.82 -4.22 13.16
CA ALA A 39 -3.80 -3.27 12.63
C ALA A 39 -3.32 -2.65 11.30
N ILE A 40 -2.02 -2.38 11.20
CA ILE A 40 -1.38 -1.93 9.96
C ILE A 40 -1.50 -3.01 8.88
N ASP A 41 -1.19 -4.27 9.19
CA ASP A 41 -1.35 -5.37 8.23
C ASP A 41 -2.80 -5.48 7.75
N SER A 42 -3.77 -5.46 8.67
CA SER A 42 -5.21 -5.48 8.33
C SER A 42 -5.67 -4.30 7.47
N LEU A 43 -5.04 -3.14 7.62
CA LEU A 43 -5.34 -1.95 6.81
C LEU A 43 -4.88 -2.15 5.36
N PHE A 44 -3.69 -2.70 5.16
CA PHE A 44 -3.08 -2.85 3.83
C PHE A 44 -3.57 -4.11 3.09
N ASP A 45 -3.84 -5.21 3.80
CA ASP A 45 -4.25 -6.48 3.19
C ASP A 45 -5.63 -6.37 2.49
N LYS A 46 -6.55 -5.55 3.04
CA LYS A 46 -7.87 -5.26 2.43
C LYS A 46 -7.79 -4.66 1.03
N TYR A 47 -6.63 -4.17 0.62
CA TYR A 47 -6.43 -3.55 -0.68
C TYR A 47 -5.61 -4.43 -1.62
N GLN A 48 -4.69 -5.27 -1.12
CA GLN A 48 -4.05 -6.29 -1.96
C GLN A 48 -5.04 -7.33 -2.50
N SER A 49 -6.11 -7.64 -1.76
CA SER A 49 -7.10 -8.62 -2.19
C SER A 49 -7.91 -8.18 -3.42
N LYS A 50 -8.00 -6.88 -3.73
CA LYS A 50 -8.75 -6.39 -4.90
C LYS A 50 -7.96 -6.41 -6.20
N GLU A 51 -6.64 -6.23 -6.15
CA GLU A 51 -5.80 -6.22 -7.35
C GLU A 51 -5.45 -7.63 -7.86
N ASN A 52 -5.50 -8.65 -7.01
CA ASN A 52 -5.25 -10.02 -7.45
C ASN A 52 -6.46 -10.65 -8.16
N ASP A 53 -7.68 -10.13 -7.95
CA ASP A 53 -8.87 -10.60 -8.66
C ASP A 53 -8.94 -10.01 -10.08
N ASP A 54 -8.50 -8.77 -10.31
CA ASP A 54 -8.47 -8.13 -11.65
C ASP A 54 -7.29 -8.59 -12.54
N PHE A 55 -6.32 -9.33 -12.00
CA PHE A 55 -5.20 -9.89 -12.79
C PHE A 55 -5.47 -11.32 -13.30
N LEU A 56 -6.58 -11.95 -12.88
CA LEU A 56 -6.94 -13.33 -13.23
C LEU A 56 -8.16 -13.46 -14.16
N ASP A 57 -8.74 -12.36 -14.64
CA ASP A 57 -9.81 -12.34 -15.67
C ASP A 57 -9.35 -11.67 -16.98
#